data_AF-A0A952GT46-F1
#
_entry.id   AF-A0A952GT46-F1
#
_cell.length_a   1.000
_cell.length_b   1.000
_cell.length_c   1.000
_cell.angle_alpha   90.00
_cell.angle_beta   90.00
_cell.angle_gamma   90.00
#
_symmetry.space_group_name_H-M   'P 1'
#
loop_
_entity.id
_entity.type
_entity.pdbx_description
1 polymer ?
#
loop_
_entity_poly.entity_id
_entity_poly.type
_entity_poly.pdbx_seq_one_letter_code
_entity_poly.pdbx_strand_id
1 'polypeptide(L)'
;MDGTAGGAMTGAKKAAARTQAATARVSRLRARLGGQLWRQTPRGPILAVFAVVAMSLIGGVLLILGTIRAERHEREIADHSSAVLTVLRDISRDAVNAETGQRGFYITLDKRYLAPYAAALAQHEPSIARLRALTAGSPDPRQRELAAAVA
;
A
#
# COMPACT_ATOMS: atom_id res chain seq x y z
N MET A 1 78.78 54.28 -51.38
CA MET A 1 78.26 53.49 -52.52
C MET A 1 77.84 52.12 -51.98
N ASP A 2 76.91 52.00 -51.04
CA ASP A 2 75.47 52.33 -51.03
C ASP A 2 74.58 51.36 -51.80
N GLY A 3 73.71 50.69 -51.02
CA GLY A 3 72.39 50.17 -51.42
C GLY A 3 72.41 48.98 -52.39
N THR A 4 71.92 47.79 -52.05
CA THR A 4 70.51 47.56 -51.72
C THR A 4 70.34 46.13 -51.21
N ALA A 5 70.31 45.98 -49.90
CA ALA A 5 69.74 44.79 -49.24
C ALA A 5 68.20 44.86 -49.30
N GLY A 6 67.51 43.71 -49.37
CA GLY A 6 66.18 43.60 -48.75
C GLY A 6 64.98 43.18 -49.60
N GLY A 7 65.13 42.92 -50.90
CA GLY A 7 63.98 42.62 -51.78
C GLY A 7 63.45 41.18 -51.73
N ALA A 8 64.34 40.17 -51.79
CA ALA A 8 63.94 38.80 -52.14
C ALA A 8 63.45 37.95 -50.94
N MET A 9 63.95 38.16 -49.72
CA MET A 9 63.50 37.41 -48.53
C MET A 9 62.09 37.78 -48.05
N THR A 10 61.53 38.89 -48.54
CA THR A 10 60.24 39.45 -48.11
C THR A 10 59.05 38.76 -48.80
N GLY A 11 59.26 38.18 -49.99
CA GLY A 11 58.22 37.46 -50.74
C GLY A 11 57.90 36.07 -50.17
N ALA A 12 58.93 35.29 -49.82
CA ALA A 12 58.76 33.95 -49.27
C ALA A 12 58.10 33.96 -47.88
N LYS A 13 58.46 34.93 -47.02
CA LYS A 13 57.80 35.13 -45.72
C LYS A 13 56.33 35.51 -45.87
N LYS A 14 55.95 36.31 -46.88
CA LYS A 14 54.54 36.67 -47.14
C LYS A 14 53.71 35.50 -47.66
N ALA A 15 54.29 34.63 -48.49
CA ALA A 15 53.60 33.42 -48.98
C ALA A 15 53.36 32.41 -47.86
N ALA A 16 54.36 32.18 -46.99
CA ALA A 16 54.25 31.33 -45.79
C ALA A 16 53.25 31.90 -44.77
N ALA A 17 53.22 33.23 -44.60
CA ALA A 17 52.25 33.90 -43.73
C ALA A 17 50.80 33.77 -44.22
N ARG A 18 50.57 33.77 -45.55
CA ARG A 18 49.23 33.56 -46.14
C ARG A 18 48.74 32.13 -46.01
N THR A 19 49.64 31.14 -46.12
CA THR A 19 49.30 29.72 -45.89
C THR A 19 49.10 29.40 -44.40
N GLN A 20 49.87 30.02 -43.50
CA GLN A 20 49.62 29.97 -42.05
C GLN A 20 48.31 30.67 -41.65
N ALA A 21 47.95 31.80 -42.27
CA ALA A 21 46.70 32.50 -41.98
C ALA A 21 45.46 31.70 -42.45
N ALA A 22 45.54 30.99 -43.57
CA ALA A 22 44.46 30.14 -44.08
C ALA A 22 44.24 28.88 -43.21
N THR A 23 45.33 28.20 -42.81
CA THR A 23 45.28 27.03 -41.91
C THR A 23 44.84 27.41 -40.48
N ALA A 24 45.26 28.57 -39.99
CA ALA A 24 44.82 29.11 -38.70
C ALA A 24 43.34 29.52 -38.66
N ARG A 25 42.69 29.73 -39.82
CA ARG A 25 41.27 30.11 -39.89
C ARG A 25 40.36 28.87 -39.86
N VAL A 26 40.79 27.78 -40.48
CA VAL A 26 40.08 26.49 -40.45
C VAL A 26 40.20 25.81 -39.07
N SER A 27 41.35 25.90 -38.40
CA SER A 27 41.52 25.37 -37.05
C SER A 27 40.70 26.12 -35.99
N ARG A 28 40.54 27.43 -36.15
CA ARG A 28 39.68 28.26 -35.27
C ARG A 28 38.19 27.98 -35.46
N LEU A 29 37.76 27.60 -36.67
CA LEU A 29 36.36 27.20 -36.92
C LEU A 29 36.06 25.82 -36.32
N ARG A 30 37.00 24.87 -36.44
CA ARG A 30 36.90 23.54 -35.82
C ARG A 30 36.95 23.59 -34.29
N ALA A 31 37.69 24.53 -33.71
CA ALA A 31 37.73 24.75 -32.25
C ALA A 31 36.41 25.32 -31.69
N ARG A 32 35.62 26.05 -32.50
CA ARG A 32 34.36 26.65 -32.05
C ARG A 32 33.14 25.71 -32.15
N LEU A 33 33.27 24.63 -32.93
CA LEU A 33 32.20 23.64 -33.14
C LEU A 33 32.44 22.29 -32.41
N GLY A 34 33.65 22.01 -31.95
CA GLY A 34 34.03 20.67 -31.46
C GLY A 34 34.30 20.52 -29.95
N GLY A 35 33.97 21.51 -29.12
CA GLY A 35 34.50 21.59 -27.75
C GLY A 35 33.51 21.47 -26.59
N GLN A 36 32.21 21.27 -26.83
CA GLN A 36 31.20 21.40 -25.77
C GLN A 36 30.12 20.32 -25.75
N LEU A 37 30.38 19.12 -26.27
CA LEU A 37 29.41 18.02 -26.17
C LEU A 37 29.91 16.78 -25.40
N TRP A 38 31.18 16.71 -24.98
CA TRP A 38 31.78 15.47 -24.44
C TRP A 38 32.70 15.71 -23.24
N ARG A 39 32.24 16.40 -22.19
CA ARG A 39 33.09 16.50 -20.98
C ARG A 39 32.45 16.33 -19.62
N GLN A 40 31.14 16.23 -19.50
CA GLN A 40 30.53 15.74 -18.28
C GLN A 40 29.24 15.03 -18.67
N THR A 41 29.24 13.71 -18.71
CA THR A 41 28.05 12.98 -18.27
C THR A 41 28.20 12.93 -16.75
N PRO A 42 27.72 13.94 -15.99
CA PRO A 42 27.78 13.82 -14.54
C PRO A 42 27.00 12.55 -14.21
N ARG A 43 27.62 11.61 -13.51
CA ARG A 43 26.92 10.41 -13.03
C ARG A 43 25.88 10.77 -11.95
N GLY A 44 25.91 12.01 -11.47
CA GLY A 44 25.00 12.62 -10.50
C GLY A 44 23.51 12.54 -10.87
N PRO A 45 23.06 13.04 -12.04
CA PRO A 45 21.66 12.92 -12.47
C PRO A 45 21.17 11.47 -12.54
N ILE A 46 22.01 10.52 -12.95
CA ILE A 46 21.63 9.10 -13.01
C ILE A 46 21.38 8.56 -11.60
N LEU A 47 22.32 8.80 -10.66
CA LEU A 47 22.15 8.41 -9.26
C LEU A 47 20.94 9.08 -8.60
N ALA A 48 20.64 10.34 -8.95
CA ALA A 48 19.47 11.03 -8.46
C ALA A 48 18.16 10.38 -8.92
N VAL A 49 18.06 9.99 -10.20
CA VAL A 49 16.89 9.27 -10.72
C VAL A 49 16.75 7.90 -10.05
N PHE A 50 17.84 7.13 -9.90
CA PHE A 50 17.80 5.87 -9.18
C PHE A 50 17.39 6.04 -7.71
N ALA A 51 17.86 7.09 -7.04
CA ALA A 51 17.49 7.38 -5.66
C ALA A 51 16.00 7.74 -5.53
N VAL A 52 15.45 8.53 -6.46
CA VAL A 52 14.02 8.86 -6.49
C VAL A 52 13.17 7.60 -6.75
N VAL A 53 13.57 6.77 -7.72
CA VAL A 53 12.88 5.50 -8.00
C VAL A 53 12.95 4.57 -6.79
N ALA A 54 14.11 4.43 -6.16
CA ALA A 54 14.29 3.63 -4.96
C ALA A 54 13.42 4.15 -3.80
N MET A 55 13.41 5.47 -3.55
CA MET A 55 12.54 6.08 -2.53
C MET A 55 11.06 5.86 -2.84
N SER A 56 10.65 5.97 -4.11
CA SER A 56 9.27 5.72 -4.53
C SER A 56 8.87 4.26 -4.28
N LEU A 57 9.74 3.30 -4.62
CA LEU A 57 9.51 1.88 -4.34
C LEU A 57 9.47 1.59 -2.84
N ILE A 58 10.39 2.14 -2.07
CA ILE A 58 10.42 1.98 -0.60
C ILE A 58 9.15 2.58 0.01
N GLY A 59 8.75 3.78 -0.42
CA GLY A 59 7.51 4.42 0.02
C GLY A 59 6.28 3.57 -0.30
N GLY A 60 6.19 3.03 -1.53
CA GLY A 60 5.12 2.12 -1.93
C GLY A 60 5.06 0.86 -1.07
N VAL A 61 6.21 0.22 -0.82
CA VAL A 61 6.30 -0.96 0.06
C VAL A 61 5.88 -0.62 1.49
N LEU A 62 6.33 0.52 2.03
CA LEU A 62 5.96 0.96 3.38
C LEU A 62 4.45 1.24 3.49
N LEU A 63 3.85 1.86 2.47
CA LEU A 63 2.39 2.07 2.40
C LEU A 63 1.64 0.74 2.39
N ILE A 64 2.05 -0.21 1.54
CA ILE A 64 1.44 -1.55 1.46
C ILE A 64 1.53 -2.28 2.80
N LEU A 65 2.70 -2.26 3.45
CA LEU A 65 2.88 -2.88 4.77
C LEU A 65 2.04 -2.21 5.87
N GLY A 66 1.80 -0.90 5.77
CA GLY A 66 0.87 -0.16 6.64
C GLY A 66 -0.59 -0.55 6.41
N THR A 67 -1.02 -0.62 5.15
CA THR A 67 -2.39 -0.98 4.76
C THR A 67 -2.76 -2.41 5.14
N ILE A 68 -1.84 -3.37 4.97
CA ILE A 68 -2.07 -4.78 5.36
C ILE A 68 -2.29 -4.91 6.88
N ARG A 69 -1.67 -4.05 7.70
CA ARG A 69 -1.87 -4.07 9.16
C ARG A 69 -3.23 -3.49 9.55
N ALA A 70 -3.71 -2.46 8.83
CA ALA A 70 -5.04 -1.89 9.04
C ALA A 70 -6.16 -2.87 8.65
N GLU A 71 -6.00 -3.63 7.56
CA GLU A 71 -7.00 -4.61 7.12
C GLU A 71 -7.19 -5.79 8.09
N ARG A 72 -6.15 -6.21 8.82
CA ARG A 72 -6.26 -7.35 9.74
C ARG A 72 -7.15 -7.04 10.95
N HIS A 73 -7.09 -5.81 11.46
CA HIS A 73 -7.91 -5.39 12.60
C HIS A 73 -9.39 -5.31 12.25
N GLU A 74 -9.73 -4.81 11.05
CA GLU A 74 -11.14 -4.78 10.62
C GLU A 74 -11.71 -6.17 10.36
N ARG A 75 -10.92 -7.09 9.79
CA ARG A 75 -11.35 -8.47 9.53
C ARG A 75 -11.61 -9.25 10.82
N GLU A 76 -10.72 -9.14 11.81
CA GLU A 76 -10.90 -9.81 13.11
C GLU A 76 -12.15 -9.30 13.85
N ILE A 77 -12.41 -7.99 13.82
CA ILE A 77 -13.62 -7.39 14.42
C ILE A 77 -14.89 -7.85 13.69
N ALA A 78 -14.85 -7.91 12.35
CA ALA A 78 -15.99 -8.33 11.53
C ALA A 78 -16.32 -9.82 11.74
N ASP A 79 -15.32 -10.70 11.73
CA ASP A 79 -15.48 -12.13 11.95
C ASP A 79 -16.03 -12.42 13.36
N HIS A 80 -15.50 -11.72 14.37
CA HIS A 80 -15.95 -11.87 15.75
C HIS A 80 -17.40 -11.41 15.94
N SER A 81 -17.75 -10.27 15.35
CA SER A 81 -19.13 -9.75 15.39
C SER A 81 -20.12 -10.68 14.68
N SER A 82 -19.71 -11.29 13.55
CA SER A 82 -20.51 -12.28 12.84
C SER A 82 -20.77 -13.54 13.68
N ALA A 83 -19.76 -14.02 14.42
CA ALA A 83 -19.90 -15.14 15.33
C ALA A 83 -20.90 -14.85 16.46
N VAL A 84 -20.79 -13.67 17.08
CA VAL A 84 -21.73 -13.21 18.14
C VAL A 84 -23.17 -13.12 17.59
N LEU A 85 -23.36 -12.49 16.42
CA LEU A 85 -24.67 -12.37 15.77
C LEU A 85 -25.28 -13.73 15.39
N THR A 86 -24.46 -14.72 15.07
CA THR A 86 -24.92 -16.06 14.77
C THR A 86 -25.50 -16.73 16.01
N VAL A 87 -24.77 -16.71 17.13
CA VAL A 87 -25.26 -17.29 18.39
C VAL A 87 -26.53 -16.58 18.89
N LEU A 88 -26.61 -15.26 18.78
CA LEU A 88 -27.83 -14.50 19.13
C LEU A 88 -29.04 -14.90 18.27
N ARG A 89 -28.85 -15.10 16.96
CA ARG A 89 -29.91 -15.56 16.06
C ARG A 89 -30.38 -16.97 16.42
N ASP A 90 -29.46 -17.85 16.79
CA ASP A 90 -29.79 -19.21 17.21
C ASP A 90 -30.63 -19.20 18.49
N ILE A 91 -30.21 -18.43 19.52
CA ILE A 91 -30.96 -18.26 20.78
C ILE A 91 -32.37 -17.72 20.51
N SER A 92 -32.48 -16.68 19.69
CA SER A 92 -33.78 -16.07 19.37
C SER A 92 -34.69 -17.06 18.62
N ARG A 93 -34.14 -17.81 17.67
CA ARG A 93 -34.87 -18.82 16.92
C ARG A 93 -35.38 -19.94 17.83
N ASP A 94 -34.54 -20.42 18.73
CA ASP A 94 -34.92 -21.46 19.69
C ASP A 94 -36.02 -20.97 20.64
N ALA A 95 -35.93 -19.73 21.13
CA ALA A 95 -36.97 -19.12 21.95
C ALA A 95 -38.32 -19.01 21.22
N VAL A 96 -38.32 -18.56 19.96
CA VAL A 96 -39.54 -18.46 19.14
C VAL A 96 -40.14 -19.84 18.85
N ASN A 97 -39.30 -20.84 18.56
CA ASN A 97 -39.75 -22.21 18.38
C ASN A 97 -40.35 -22.78 19.67
N ALA A 98 -39.73 -22.50 20.81
CA ALA A 98 -40.21 -22.91 22.13
C ALA A 98 -41.59 -22.30 22.44
N GLU A 99 -41.76 -21.00 22.21
CA GLU A 99 -43.03 -20.30 22.37
C GLU A 99 -44.11 -20.87 21.44
N THR A 100 -43.75 -21.13 20.17
CA THR A 100 -44.65 -21.73 19.19
C THR A 100 -45.08 -23.14 19.62
N GLY A 101 -44.15 -23.96 20.12
CA GLY A 101 -44.44 -25.30 20.64
C GLY A 101 -45.33 -25.27 21.89
N GLN A 102 -45.03 -24.38 22.84
CA GLN A 102 -45.88 -24.19 24.01
C GLN A 102 -47.31 -23.79 23.63
N ARG A 103 -47.47 -22.81 22.73
CA ARG A 103 -48.79 -22.39 22.24
C ARG A 103 -49.53 -23.54 21.55
N GLY A 104 -48.83 -24.34 20.74
CA GLY A 104 -49.40 -25.54 20.11
C GLY A 104 -49.94 -26.54 21.13
N PHE A 105 -49.20 -26.79 22.22
CA PHE A 105 -49.66 -27.62 23.32
C PHE A 105 -50.88 -27.01 24.04
N TYR A 106 -50.88 -25.72 24.36
CA TYR A 106 -52.03 -25.11 25.04
C TYR A 106 -53.31 -25.15 24.21
N ILE A 107 -53.22 -25.06 22.88
CA ILE A 107 -54.37 -25.09 21.98
C ILE A 107 -54.88 -26.52 21.77
N THR A 108 -53.98 -27.50 21.63
CA THR A 108 -54.34 -28.88 21.22
C THR A 108 -54.32 -29.90 22.34
N LEU A 109 -53.71 -29.57 23.48
CA LEU A 109 -53.36 -30.45 24.59
C LEU A 109 -52.45 -31.64 24.18
N ASP A 110 -51.88 -31.62 22.98
CA ASP A 110 -51.00 -32.67 22.49
C ASP A 110 -49.54 -32.39 22.87
N LYS A 111 -49.00 -33.27 23.72
CA LYS A 111 -47.64 -33.19 24.25
C LYS A 111 -46.55 -33.20 23.17
N ARG A 112 -46.83 -33.69 21.96
CA ARG A 112 -45.86 -33.66 20.85
C ARG A 112 -45.41 -32.25 20.50
N TYR A 113 -46.27 -31.25 20.71
CA TYR A 113 -45.91 -29.84 20.50
C TYR A 113 -44.92 -29.29 21.54
N LEU A 114 -44.64 -30.00 22.65
CA LEU A 114 -43.63 -29.59 23.62
C LEU A 114 -42.20 -29.96 23.21
N ALA A 115 -42.00 -30.73 22.13
CA ALA A 115 -40.66 -31.12 21.69
C ALA A 115 -39.72 -29.92 21.41
N PRO A 116 -40.14 -28.85 20.70
CA PRO A 116 -39.31 -27.65 20.51
C PRO A 116 -39.02 -26.90 21.81
N TYR A 117 -39.97 -26.89 22.76
CA TYR A 117 -39.77 -26.26 24.07
C TYR A 117 -38.70 -27.00 24.88
N ALA A 118 -38.77 -28.32 24.94
CA ALA A 118 -37.76 -29.13 25.62
C ALA A 118 -36.37 -29.00 24.97
N ALA A 119 -36.32 -28.95 23.63
CA ALA A 119 -35.08 -28.74 22.90
C ALA A 119 -34.45 -27.36 23.21
N ALA A 120 -35.25 -26.30 23.19
CA ALA A 120 -34.77 -24.95 23.52
C ALA A 120 -34.28 -24.85 24.98
N LEU A 121 -34.95 -25.52 25.92
CA LEU A 121 -34.51 -25.56 27.32
C LEU A 121 -33.15 -26.25 27.48
N ALA A 122 -32.93 -27.34 26.74
CA ALA A 122 -31.65 -28.05 26.73
C ALA A 122 -30.52 -27.21 26.09
N GLN A 123 -30.84 -26.36 25.11
CA GLN A 123 -29.86 -25.51 24.42
C GLN A 123 -29.66 -24.13 25.05
N HIS A 124 -30.50 -23.73 25.99
CA HIS A 124 -30.44 -22.41 26.63
C HIS A 124 -29.08 -22.16 27.31
N GLU A 125 -28.71 -22.98 28.29
CA GLU A 125 -27.44 -22.82 29.02
C GLU A 125 -26.20 -22.91 28.10
N PRO A 126 -26.08 -23.92 27.22
CA PRO A 126 -24.98 -23.98 26.26
C PRO A 126 -24.87 -22.73 25.37
N SER A 127 -25.99 -22.20 24.89
CA SER A 127 -26.00 -21.06 23.97
C SER A 127 -25.62 -19.76 24.68
N ILE A 128 -26.11 -19.55 25.90
CA ILE A 128 -25.72 -18.41 26.74
C ILE A 128 -24.24 -18.50 27.14
N ALA A 129 -23.76 -19.69 27.52
CA ALA A 129 -22.34 -19.89 27.82
C ALA A 129 -21.44 -19.59 26.61
N ARG A 130 -21.86 -20.04 25.42
CA ARG A 130 -21.14 -19.74 24.16
C ARG A 130 -21.15 -18.25 23.84
N LEU A 131 -22.29 -17.58 24.04
CA LEU A 131 -22.41 -16.13 23.85
C LEU A 131 -21.44 -15.38 24.78
N ARG A 132 -21.41 -15.73 26.07
CA ARG A 132 -20.49 -15.14 27.06
C ARG A 132 -19.02 -15.35 26.67
N ALA A 133 -18.66 -16.56 26.24
CA ALA A 133 -17.29 -16.86 25.83
C ALA A 133 -16.85 -16.02 24.62
N LEU A 134 -17.74 -15.83 23.64
CA LEU A 134 -17.46 -14.99 22.48
C LEU A 134 -17.36 -13.51 22.89
N THR A 135 -18.30 -12.98 23.66
CA THR A 135 -18.30 -11.55 24.01
C THR A 135 -17.15 -11.16 24.97
N ALA A 136 -16.73 -12.06 25.86
CA ALA A 136 -15.57 -11.84 26.74
C ALA A 136 -14.25 -11.73 25.95
N GLY A 137 -14.09 -12.50 24.87
CA GLY A 137 -12.92 -12.48 24.00
C GLY A 137 -12.92 -11.39 22.92
N SER A 138 -13.98 -10.57 22.84
CA SER A 138 -14.14 -9.61 21.75
C SER A 138 -13.09 -8.50 21.77
N PRO A 139 -12.50 -8.09 20.64
CA PRO A 139 -11.68 -6.89 20.56
C PRO A 139 -12.48 -5.59 20.78
N ASP A 140 -13.81 -5.61 20.67
CA ASP A 140 -14.68 -4.45 20.90
C ASP A 140 -14.96 -4.24 22.41
N PRO A 141 -14.55 -3.11 23.01
CA PRO A 141 -14.80 -2.80 24.42
C PRO A 141 -16.28 -2.83 24.81
N ARG A 142 -17.18 -2.40 23.90
CA ARG A 142 -18.63 -2.35 24.18
C ARG A 142 -19.21 -3.76 24.32
N GLN A 143 -18.73 -4.72 23.53
CA GLN A 143 -19.20 -6.11 23.63
C GLN A 143 -18.79 -6.75 24.97
N ARG A 144 -17.61 -6.40 25.51
CA ARG A 144 -17.17 -6.87 26.82
C ARG A 144 -18.01 -6.29 27.96
N GLU A 145 -18.36 -5.01 27.87
CA GLU A 145 -19.23 -4.35 28.85
C GLU A 145 -20.62 -5.01 28.88
N LEU A 146 -21.21 -5.25 27.71
CA LEU A 146 -22.49 -5.96 27.59
C LEU A 146 -22.40 -7.40 28.11
N ALA A 147 -21.27 -8.09 27.91
CA ALA A 147 -21.05 -9.42 28.47
C ALA A 147 -21.09 -9.42 30.00
N ALA A 148 -20.47 -8.42 30.63
CA ALA A 148 -20.44 -8.27 32.08
C ALA A 148 -21.81 -7.93 32.67
N ALA A 149 -22.67 -7.25 31.92
CA ALA A 149 -24.03 -6.92 32.36
C ALA A 149 -25.02 -8.10 32.31
N VAL A 150 -24.72 -9.15 31.54
CA VAL A 150 -25.56 -10.35 31.37
C VAL A 150 -25.02 -11.55 32.19
N ALA A 151 -23.96 -11.33 32.97
CA ALA A 151 -23.41 -12.28 33.94
C ALA A 151 -24.15 -12.18 35.28
#